data_AF-X0UAF5-F1
#
_entry.id   AF-X0UAF5-F1
#
_cell.length_a   1.000
_cell.length_b   1.000
_cell.length_c   1.000
_cell.angle_alpha   90.00
_cell.angle_beta   90.00
_cell.angle_gamma   90.00
#
_symmetry.space_group_name_H-M   'P 1'
#
loop_
_entity.id
_entity.type
_entity.pdbx_description
1 polymer ?
#
loop_
_entity_poly.entity_id
_entity_poly.type
_entity_poly.pdbx_seq_one_letter_code
_entity_poly.pdbx_strand_id
1 'polypeptide(L)'
;MEKLRKIVHVDMDAFFAQIEQRDHPPYKNKPLIVGGPLNRGVVSTASYEARKYGVHSGMPLSKARRQCPGGIYVPVNMEKYLRESAKIRKIFSGFTPLVEIIGCDEGFLDVTGCEKLFGDALEIAKRIKGKIYEDTNLTSSAGIGPSKFFAKLASNMGKPNGLTVLDNKPEIIEKIKLLPVSYIWGVGHVTKKELKAMGIDTIGDLADTS
;
A
#
# COMPACT_ATOMS: atom_id res chain seq x y z
N MET A 1 -27.58 -14.08 12.76
CA MET A 1 -27.17 -13.13 11.69
C MET A 1 -25.68 -13.28 11.49
N GLU A 2 -25.25 -13.52 10.26
CA GLU A 2 -23.83 -13.54 9.91
C GLU A 2 -23.26 -12.13 10.18
N LYS A 3 -22.22 -12.04 11.01
CA LYS A 3 -21.64 -10.75 11.38
C LYS A 3 -20.89 -10.21 10.17
N LEU A 4 -21.26 -9.02 9.68
CA LEU A 4 -20.55 -8.36 8.59
C LEU A 4 -19.06 -8.25 8.92
N ARG A 5 -18.22 -8.78 8.04
CA ARG A 5 -16.76 -8.76 8.22
C ARG A 5 -16.23 -7.34 8.22
N LYS A 6 -15.21 -7.11 9.04
CA LYS A 6 -14.45 -5.85 9.11
C LYS A 6 -13.00 -6.18 8.82
N ILE A 7 -12.56 -5.89 7.61
CA ILE A 7 -11.18 -6.11 7.18
C ILE A 7 -10.44 -4.79 7.22
N VAL A 8 -9.30 -4.78 7.91
CA VAL A 8 -8.33 -3.68 7.87
C VAL A 8 -7.18 -4.13 6.98
N HIS A 9 -6.84 -3.36 5.96
CA HIS A 9 -5.60 -3.50 5.22
C HIS A 9 -4.66 -2.39 5.65
N VAL A 10 -3.43 -2.76 6.01
CA VAL A 10 -2.36 -1.82 6.35
C VAL A 10 -1.23 -1.99 5.37
N ASP A 11 -0.68 -0.87 4.88
CA ASP A 11 0.36 -0.83 3.86
C ASP A 11 1.33 0.32 4.18
N MET A 12 2.62 0.00 4.33
CA MET A 12 3.61 1.01 4.71
C MET A 12 3.90 2.00 3.57
N ASP A 13 4.03 3.27 3.93
CA ASP A 13 4.24 4.33 2.96
C ASP A 13 5.68 4.33 2.40
N ALA A 14 5.80 4.04 1.09
CA ALA A 14 7.08 3.99 0.38
C ALA A 14 8.17 3.25 1.18
N PHE A 15 7.84 2.07 1.70
CA PHE A 15 8.51 1.42 2.85
C PHE A 15 10.04 1.53 2.87
N PHE A 16 10.73 1.00 1.85
CA PHE A 16 12.19 1.02 1.82
C PHE A 16 12.75 2.45 1.77
N ALA A 17 12.15 3.32 0.95
CA ALA A 17 12.62 4.69 0.82
C ALA A 17 12.42 5.49 2.13
N GLN A 18 11.29 5.27 2.81
CA GLN A 18 11.02 5.89 4.10
C GLN A 18 12.01 5.42 5.19
N ILE A 19 12.35 4.14 5.23
CA ILE A 19 13.39 3.61 6.13
C ILE A 19 14.74 4.28 5.86
N GLU A 20 15.13 4.44 4.59
CA GLU A 20 16.39 5.12 4.25
C GLU A 20 16.38 6.61 4.63
N GLN A 21 15.26 7.30 4.44
CA GLN A 21 15.10 8.70 4.85
C GLN A 21 15.08 8.90 6.37
N ARG A 22 14.50 7.94 7.12
CA ARG A 22 14.50 7.94 8.58
C ARG A 22 15.92 7.81 9.13
N ASP A 23 16.70 6.86 8.59
CA ASP A 23 18.01 6.51 9.12
C ASP A 23 19.13 7.44 8.64
N HIS A 24 18.88 8.23 7.59
CA HIS A 24 19.85 9.19 7.04
C HIS A 24 19.21 10.58 6.96
N PRO A 25 19.39 11.44 7.98
CA PRO A 25 18.80 12.78 8.02
C PRO A 25 19.01 13.63 6.75
N PRO A 26 20.16 13.57 6.04
CA PRO A 26 20.35 14.29 4.78
C PRO A 26 19.43 13.86 3.63
N TYR A 27 18.77 12.70 3.71
CA TYR A 27 17.86 12.18 2.67
C TYR A 27 16.40 12.61 2.89
N LYS A 28 16.07 13.09 4.09
CA LYS A 28 14.71 13.47 4.46
C LYS A 28 14.13 14.48 3.48
N ASN A 29 12.90 14.23 3.01
CA ASN A 29 12.18 15.07 2.05
C ASN A 29 12.91 15.29 0.71
N LYS A 30 13.84 14.40 0.33
CA LYS A 30 14.53 14.44 -0.97
C LYS A 30 14.10 13.27 -1.86
N PRO A 31 14.18 13.42 -3.20
CA PRO A 31 13.91 12.34 -4.14
C PRO A 31 14.88 11.18 -3.91
N LEU A 32 14.43 10.15 -3.20
CA LEU A 32 15.17 8.93 -2.92
C LEU A 32 14.59 7.74 -3.69
N ILE A 33 15.49 6.95 -4.28
CA ILE A 33 15.22 5.79 -5.12
C ILE A 33 16.05 4.62 -4.59
N VAL A 34 15.37 3.57 -4.14
CA VAL A 34 16.00 2.30 -3.73
C VAL A 34 15.93 1.34 -4.91
N GLY A 35 17.05 0.70 -5.28
CA GLY A 35 17.06 -0.27 -6.37
C GLY A 35 18.33 -1.11 -6.45
N GLY A 36 18.31 -2.08 -7.37
CA GLY A 36 19.46 -2.97 -7.63
C GLY A 36 20.65 -2.27 -8.33
N PRO A 37 21.65 -3.01 -8.81
CA PRO A 37 22.81 -2.45 -9.51
C PRO A 37 22.41 -1.57 -10.69
N LEU A 38 23.01 -0.38 -10.80
CA LEU A 38 22.56 0.72 -11.68
C LEU A 38 22.39 0.37 -13.16
N ASN A 39 23.20 -0.56 -13.69
CA ASN A 39 23.23 -0.85 -15.12
C ASN A 39 22.21 -1.92 -15.57
N ARG A 40 21.62 -2.69 -14.63
CA ARG A 40 20.65 -3.76 -14.94
C ARG A 40 19.50 -3.87 -13.93
N GLY A 41 19.49 -3.03 -12.91
CA GLY A 41 18.50 -3.05 -11.84
C GLY A 41 17.23 -2.25 -12.18
N VAL A 42 16.17 -2.59 -11.47
CA VAL A 42 14.93 -1.83 -11.42
C VAL A 42 14.82 -1.07 -10.11
N VAL A 43 13.97 -0.05 -10.11
CA VAL A 43 13.52 0.63 -8.89
C VAL A 43 12.71 -0.37 -8.06
N SER A 44 13.17 -0.66 -6.85
CA SER A 44 12.40 -1.44 -5.87
C SER A 44 11.34 -0.55 -5.23
N THR A 45 11.74 0.64 -4.77
CA THR A 45 10.85 1.62 -4.14
C THR A 45 11.34 3.03 -4.45
N ALA A 46 10.39 3.93 -4.72
CA ALA A 46 10.64 5.37 -4.85
C ALA A 46 9.87 6.12 -3.75
N SER A 47 10.56 7.07 -3.12
CA SER A 47 9.98 8.08 -2.23
C SER A 47 8.90 8.90 -2.95
N TYR A 48 8.01 9.53 -2.19
CA TYR A 48 6.98 10.39 -2.77
C TYR A 48 7.58 11.58 -3.53
N GLU A 49 8.73 12.10 -3.10
CA GLU A 49 9.47 13.15 -3.80
C GLU A 49 9.99 12.67 -5.16
N ALA A 50 10.49 11.43 -5.26
CA ALA A 50 10.92 10.84 -6.53
C ALA A 50 9.74 10.51 -7.45
N ARG A 51 8.60 10.11 -6.89
CA ARG A 51 7.37 9.82 -7.66
C ARG A 51 6.84 11.03 -8.42
N LYS A 52 7.09 12.26 -7.93
CA LYS A 52 6.75 13.51 -8.64
C LYS A 52 7.46 13.64 -9.99
N TYR A 53 8.61 12.97 -10.16
CA TYR A 53 9.34 12.90 -11.43
C TYR A 53 8.88 11.74 -12.33
N GLY A 54 7.82 11.04 -11.95
CA GLY A 54 7.31 9.86 -12.66
C GLY A 54 8.04 8.56 -12.33
N VAL A 55 8.97 8.56 -11.37
CA VAL A 55 9.68 7.35 -10.94
C VAL A 55 8.73 6.44 -10.16
N HIS A 56 8.67 5.15 -10.51
CA HIS A 56 7.83 4.17 -9.85
C HIS A 56 8.54 2.80 -9.73
N SER A 57 8.06 1.93 -8.85
CA SER A 57 8.57 0.57 -8.70
C SER A 57 8.47 -0.21 -10.01
N GLY A 58 9.43 -1.11 -10.25
CA GLY A 58 9.57 -1.86 -11.50
C GLY A 58 10.16 -1.07 -12.68
N MET A 59 10.34 0.25 -12.56
CA MET A 59 10.99 1.05 -13.59
C MET A 59 12.48 0.71 -13.71
N PRO A 60 13.06 0.59 -14.93
CA PRO A 60 14.50 0.49 -15.11
C PRO A 60 15.24 1.69 -14.48
N LEU A 61 16.32 1.44 -13.72
CA LEU A 61 17.06 2.52 -13.05
C LEU A 61 17.67 3.53 -14.02
N SER A 62 18.06 3.10 -15.22
CA SER A 62 18.52 3.99 -16.30
C SER A 62 17.43 4.98 -16.76
N LYS A 63 16.16 4.58 -16.75
CA LYS A 63 15.03 5.46 -17.02
C LYS A 63 14.77 6.38 -15.83
N ALA A 64 14.80 5.84 -14.61
CA ALA A 64 14.65 6.64 -13.39
C ALA A 64 15.69 7.76 -13.30
N ARG A 65 16.95 7.50 -13.65
CA ARG A 65 18.02 8.52 -13.70
C ARG A 65 17.80 9.62 -14.72
N ARG A 66 17.23 9.29 -15.88
CA ARG A 66 16.86 10.30 -16.88
C ARG A 66 15.72 11.19 -16.40
N GLN A 67 14.75 10.60 -15.69
CA GLN A 67 13.60 11.33 -15.15
C GLN A 67 13.93 12.15 -13.88
N CYS A 68 14.82 11.64 -13.03
CA CYS A 68 15.23 12.28 -11.79
C CYS A 68 16.77 12.31 -11.66
N PRO A 69 17.49 13.11 -12.47
CA PRO A 69 18.96 13.12 -12.47
C PRO A 69 19.58 13.50 -11.11
N GLY A 70 18.91 14.38 -10.36
CA GLY A 70 19.33 14.79 -9.01
C GLY A 70 18.84 13.86 -7.89
N GLY A 71 18.28 12.70 -8.21
CA GLY A 71 17.80 11.74 -7.23
C GLY A 71 18.92 11.08 -6.43
N ILE A 72 18.61 10.72 -5.19
CA ILE A 72 19.47 9.92 -4.31
C ILE A 72 19.21 8.45 -4.62
N TYR A 73 20.24 7.75 -5.09
CA TYR A 73 20.14 6.33 -5.45
C TYR A 73 20.87 5.49 -4.41
N VAL A 74 20.14 4.57 -3.78
CA VAL A 74 20.68 3.70 -2.74
C VAL A 74 20.44 2.22 -3.11
N PRO A 75 21.40 1.33 -2.79
CA PRO A 75 21.22 -0.11 -3.02
C PRO A 75 20.15 -0.67 -2.07
N VAL A 76 19.51 -1.76 -2.49
CA VAL A 76 18.57 -2.52 -1.64
C VAL A 76 19.31 -3.12 -0.44
N ASN A 77 18.81 -2.86 0.77
CA ASN A 77 19.24 -3.54 1.99
C ASN A 77 18.10 -4.40 2.57
N MET A 78 17.94 -5.62 2.04
CA MET A 78 16.82 -6.50 2.43
C MET A 78 16.85 -6.91 3.90
N GLU A 79 18.02 -7.12 4.49
CA GLU A 79 18.13 -7.50 5.90
C GLU A 79 17.51 -6.42 6.80
N LYS A 80 17.86 -5.16 6.54
CA LYS A 80 17.31 -3.99 7.22
C LYS A 80 15.79 -3.90 7.07
N TYR A 81 15.28 -4.06 5.84
CA TYR A 81 13.84 -3.95 5.57
C TYR A 81 13.03 -5.09 6.21
N LEU A 82 13.57 -6.31 6.19
CA LEU A 82 12.96 -7.47 6.84
C LEU A 82 12.92 -7.34 8.37
N ARG A 83 13.94 -6.72 8.96
CA ARG A 83 13.98 -6.42 10.40
C ARG A 83 12.86 -5.46 10.82
N GLU A 84 12.62 -4.41 10.05
CA GLU A 84 11.51 -3.48 10.31
C GLU A 84 10.14 -4.13 10.02
N SER A 85 10.04 -4.93 8.95
CA SER A 85 8.85 -5.75 8.64
C SER A 85 8.47 -6.65 9.82
N ALA A 86 9.44 -7.30 10.47
CA ALA A 86 9.17 -8.18 11.61
C ALA A 86 8.52 -7.45 12.79
N LYS A 87 8.91 -6.19 13.05
CA LYS A 87 8.27 -5.34 14.08
C LYS A 87 6.81 -5.06 13.73
N ILE A 88 6.54 -4.68 12.48
CA ILE A 88 5.19 -4.38 12.00
C ILE A 88 4.28 -5.62 12.08
N ARG A 89 4.79 -6.79 11.66
CA ARG A 89 4.06 -8.06 11.76
C ARG A 89 3.70 -8.40 13.21
N LYS A 90 4.61 -8.17 14.16
CA LYS A 90 4.35 -8.35 15.59
C LYS A 90 3.25 -7.42 16.08
N ILE A 91 3.21 -6.17 15.62
CA ILE A 91 2.14 -5.22 15.94
C ILE A 91 0.79 -5.77 15.43
N PHE A 92 0.72 -6.27 14.20
CA PHE A 92 -0.52 -6.82 13.63
C PHE A 92 -1.09 -7.97 14.47
N SER A 93 -0.24 -8.95 14.83
CA SER A 93 -0.66 -10.10 15.64
C SER A 93 -1.13 -9.72 17.04
N GLY A 94 -0.85 -8.50 17.52
CA GLY A 94 -1.35 -7.99 18.79
C GLY A 94 -2.82 -7.58 18.79
N PHE A 95 -3.45 -7.41 17.61
CA PHE A 95 -4.85 -6.97 17.49
C PHE A 95 -5.81 -8.09 17.10
N THR A 96 -5.35 -9.06 16.31
CA THR A 96 -6.12 -10.23 15.89
C THR A 96 -5.17 -11.38 15.54
N PRO A 97 -5.56 -12.64 15.79
CA PRO A 97 -4.81 -13.78 15.25
C PRO A 97 -5.05 -13.97 13.74
N LEU A 98 -6.10 -13.35 13.18
CA LEU A 98 -6.47 -13.47 11.76
C LEU A 98 -5.73 -12.46 10.91
N VAL A 99 -4.43 -12.68 10.75
CA VAL A 99 -3.52 -11.82 9.97
C VAL A 99 -3.03 -12.57 8.73
N GLU A 100 -3.14 -11.92 7.58
CA GLU A 100 -2.55 -12.39 6.33
C GLU A 100 -1.54 -11.37 5.82
N ILE A 101 -0.26 -11.76 5.81
CA ILE A 101 0.83 -10.89 5.40
C ILE A 101 1.04 -10.97 3.89
N ILE A 102 1.20 -9.81 3.25
CA ILE A 102 1.52 -9.68 1.84
C ILE A 102 2.86 -8.94 1.72
N GLY A 103 3.88 -9.63 1.22
CA GLY A 103 5.20 -9.02 1.05
C GLY A 103 5.88 -8.62 2.38
N CYS A 104 6.62 -7.52 2.37
CA CYS A 104 7.38 -7.03 3.53
C CYS A 104 6.64 -5.94 4.32
N ASP A 105 5.65 -5.31 3.71
CA ASP A 105 5.12 -4.02 4.15
C ASP A 105 3.60 -3.96 4.21
N GLU A 106 2.91 -5.05 3.89
CA GLU A 106 1.45 -5.06 3.81
C GLU A 106 0.84 -6.24 4.58
N GLY A 107 -0.37 -6.04 5.08
CA GLY A 107 -1.13 -7.10 5.74
C GLY A 107 -2.62 -6.82 5.79
N PHE A 108 -3.41 -7.89 5.71
CA PHE A 108 -4.83 -7.89 6.02
C PHE A 108 -5.05 -8.41 7.43
N LEU A 109 -5.93 -7.73 8.16
CA LEU A 109 -6.34 -8.09 9.50
C LEU A 109 -7.86 -8.22 9.51
N ASP A 110 -8.37 -9.40 9.81
CA ASP A 110 -9.78 -9.56 10.12
C ASP A 110 -10.01 -9.20 11.60
N VAL A 111 -10.65 -8.05 11.81
CA VAL A 111 -10.92 -7.51 13.15
C VAL A 111 -12.37 -7.74 13.57
N THR A 112 -13.08 -8.62 12.86
CA THR A 112 -14.45 -9.01 13.19
C THR A 112 -14.46 -9.68 14.55
N GLY A 113 -15.11 -9.06 15.55
CA GLY A 113 -15.14 -9.59 16.92
C GLY A 113 -14.15 -8.94 17.88
N CYS A 114 -13.23 -8.10 17.40
CA CYS A 114 -12.24 -7.42 18.24
C CYS A 114 -12.80 -6.17 18.96
N GLU A 115 -14.08 -5.83 18.77
CA GLU A 115 -14.58 -4.50 19.11
C GLU A 115 -14.55 -4.18 20.61
N LYS A 116 -14.80 -5.18 21.46
CA LYS A 116 -14.78 -5.00 22.92
C LYS A 116 -13.37 -4.77 23.47
N LEU A 117 -12.34 -5.26 22.78
CA LEU A 117 -10.95 -5.16 23.24
C LEU A 117 -10.28 -3.87 22.78
N PHE A 118 -10.56 -3.47 21.54
CA PHE A 118 -9.76 -2.45 20.86
C PHE A 118 -10.57 -1.33 20.21
N GLY A 119 -11.90 -1.35 20.36
CA GLY A 119 -12.81 -0.40 19.73
C GLY A 119 -13.24 -0.84 18.33
N ASP A 120 -13.96 0.04 17.63
CA ASP A 120 -14.40 -0.28 16.27
C ASP A 120 -13.22 -0.41 15.27
N ALA A 121 -13.50 -0.82 14.03
CA ALA A 121 -12.46 -1.02 13.03
C ALA A 121 -11.65 0.25 12.73
N LEU A 122 -12.27 1.43 12.84
CA LEU A 122 -11.60 2.72 12.64
C LEU A 122 -10.62 3.00 13.78
N GLU A 123 -11.05 2.76 15.01
CA GLU A 123 -10.19 2.88 16.19
C GLU A 123 -9.04 1.88 16.15
N ILE A 124 -9.30 0.61 15.79
CA ILE A 124 -8.27 -0.41 15.61
C ILE A 124 -7.24 0.03 14.56
N ALA A 125 -7.68 0.49 13.39
CA ALA A 125 -6.78 0.95 12.34
C ALA A 125 -5.93 2.16 12.78
N LYS A 126 -6.52 3.12 13.51
CA LYS A 126 -5.80 4.24 14.11
C LYS A 126 -4.75 3.78 15.11
N ARG A 127 -5.11 2.84 16.00
CA ARG A 127 -4.20 2.25 17.00
C ARG A 127 -3.05 1.49 16.35
N ILE A 128 -3.31 0.73 15.27
CA ILE A 128 -2.26 0.04 14.51
C ILE A 128 -1.30 1.06 13.88
N LYS A 129 -1.82 2.06 13.16
CA LYS A 129 -1.00 3.13 12.56
C LYS A 129 -0.17 3.86 13.62
N GLY A 130 -0.79 4.21 14.75
CA GLY A 130 -0.14 4.87 15.88
C GLY A 130 1.01 4.04 16.44
N LYS A 131 0.76 2.76 16.77
CA LYS A 131 1.81 1.84 17.24
C LYS A 131 2.96 1.67 16.26
N ILE A 132 2.66 1.55 14.97
CA ILE A 132 3.70 1.47 13.93
C ILE A 132 4.58 2.72 13.98
N TYR A 133 3.97 3.90 14.04
CA TYR A 133 4.71 5.15 14.08
C TYR A 133 5.51 5.30 15.38
N GLU A 134 4.93 4.97 16.53
CA GLU A 134 5.61 5.00 17.84
C GLU A 134 6.83 4.07 17.87
N ASP A 135 6.69 2.83 17.39
CA ASP A 135 7.74 1.80 17.51
C ASP A 135 8.83 1.93 16.44
N THR A 136 8.52 2.54 15.29
CA THR A 136 9.40 2.51 14.11
C THR A 136 9.70 3.89 13.52
N ASN A 137 8.96 4.93 13.89
CA ASN A 137 8.99 6.25 13.25
C ASN A 137 8.77 6.19 11.72
N LEU A 138 7.94 5.23 11.29
CA LEU A 138 7.51 5.02 9.91
C LEU A 138 6.01 5.28 9.81
N THR A 139 5.57 5.92 8.74
CA THR A 139 4.16 6.10 8.42
C THR A 139 3.64 4.92 7.59
N SER A 140 2.34 4.65 7.75
CA SER A 140 1.60 3.65 6.99
C SER A 140 0.24 4.22 6.59
N SER A 141 -0.35 3.68 5.55
CA SER A 141 -1.74 3.96 5.16
C SER A 141 -2.60 2.74 5.45
N ALA A 142 -3.85 2.98 5.85
CA ALA A 142 -4.77 1.92 6.16
C ALA A 142 -6.12 2.10 5.48
N GLY A 143 -6.76 0.98 5.17
CA GLY A 143 -8.05 0.93 4.53
C GLY A 143 -8.96 -0.05 5.23
N ILE A 144 -10.24 0.30 5.36
CA ILE A 144 -11.23 -0.54 6.03
C ILE A 144 -12.33 -0.89 5.02
N GLY A 145 -12.73 -2.15 4.98
CA GLY A 145 -13.85 -2.57 4.15
C GLY A 145 -14.46 -3.92 4.53
N PRO A 146 -15.59 -4.27 3.89
CA PRO A 146 -16.32 -5.54 4.12
C PRO A 146 -15.57 -6.77 3.58
N SER A 147 -14.54 -6.55 2.75
CA SER A 147 -13.70 -7.59 2.17
C SER A 147 -12.27 -7.06 1.97
N LYS A 148 -11.33 -7.98 1.71
CA LYS A 148 -9.92 -7.63 1.40
C LYS A 148 -9.81 -6.69 0.21
N PHE A 149 -10.63 -6.88 -0.84
CA PHE A 149 -10.65 -6.02 -2.01
C PHE A 149 -10.97 -4.56 -1.63
N PHE A 150 -12.07 -4.35 -0.89
CA PHE A 150 -12.47 -3.01 -0.45
C PHE A 150 -11.43 -2.39 0.48
N ALA A 151 -10.91 -3.16 1.44
CA ALA A 151 -9.91 -2.67 2.38
C ALA A 151 -8.61 -2.24 1.65
N LYS A 152 -8.14 -3.05 0.69
CA LYS A 152 -6.94 -2.71 -0.10
C LYS A 152 -7.18 -1.49 -0.98
N LEU A 153 -8.32 -1.43 -1.68
CA LEU A 153 -8.71 -0.28 -2.48
C LEU A 153 -8.74 1.01 -1.64
N ALA A 154 -9.39 0.97 -0.47
CA ALA A 154 -9.46 2.07 0.47
C ALA A 154 -8.07 2.57 0.88
N SER A 155 -7.18 1.65 1.29
CA SER A 155 -5.83 2.02 1.73
C SER A 155 -5.00 2.70 0.64
N ASN A 156 -5.16 2.26 -0.62
CA ASN A 156 -4.47 2.84 -1.77
C ASN A 156 -4.97 4.25 -2.09
N MET A 157 -6.28 4.48 -1.99
CA MET A 157 -6.88 5.80 -2.21
C MET A 157 -6.45 6.83 -1.16
N GLY A 158 -6.16 6.39 0.06
CA GLY A 158 -5.77 7.25 1.18
C GLY A 158 -4.28 7.61 1.22
N LYS A 159 -3.41 7.00 0.41
CA LYS A 159 -1.95 7.23 0.53
C LYS A 159 -1.56 8.68 0.21
N PRO A 160 -0.53 9.26 0.88
CA PRO A 160 0.23 8.71 2.01
C PRO A 160 -0.36 9.00 3.39
N ASN A 161 0.07 8.21 4.39
CA ASN A 161 -0.32 8.30 5.79
C ASN A 161 -1.84 8.39 6.03
N GLY A 162 -2.63 7.85 5.11
CA GLY A 162 -4.08 7.97 5.14
C GLY A 162 -4.77 6.90 5.97
N LEU A 163 -6.07 7.12 6.17
CA LEU A 163 -7.01 6.14 6.68
C LEU A 163 -8.34 6.33 5.97
N THR A 164 -8.76 5.35 5.19
CA THR A 164 -9.98 5.43 4.37
C THR A 164 -10.90 4.25 4.68
N VAL A 165 -12.21 4.50 4.70
CA VAL A 165 -13.25 3.48 4.89
C VAL A 165 -14.07 3.39 3.62
N LEU A 166 -14.21 2.18 3.08
CA LEU A 166 -15.16 1.87 2.00
C LEU A 166 -16.13 0.81 2.51
N ASP A 167 -17.38 1.21 2.73
CA ASP A 167 -18.46 0.29 3.11
C ASP A 167 -19.14 -0.31 1.88
N ASN A 168 -20.06 -1.26 2.09
CA ASN A 168 -20.80 -1.93 1.02
C ASN A 168 -22.10 -1.20 0.64
N LYS A 169 -22.16 0.13 0.78
CA LYS A 169 -23.37 0.87 0.45
C LYS A 169 -23.50 1.08 -1.06
N PRO A 170 -24.73 1.10 -1.63
CA PRO A 170 -24.95 1.27 -3.07
C PRO A 170 -24.22 2.48 -3.65
N GLU A 171 -24.23 3.62 -2.98
CA GLU A 171 -23.56 4.84 -3.45
C GLU A 171 -22.03 4.73 -3.50
N ILE A 172 -21.44 3.87 -2.68
CA ILE A 172 -20.00 3.57 -2.72
C ILE A 172 -19.71 2.60 -3.88
N ILE A 173 -20.56 1.59 -4.06
CA ILE A 173 -20.43 0.64 -5.17
C ILE A 173 -20.48 1.37 -6.51
N GLU A 174 -21.43 2.29 -6.71
CA GLU A 174 -21.53 3.08 -7.94
C GLU A 174 -20.29 3.94 -8.18
N LYS A 175 -19.68 4.51 -7.13
CA LYS A 175 -18.40 5.21 -7.26
C LYS A 175 -17.24 4.28 -7.62
N ILE A 176 -17.21 3.08 -7.05
CA ILE A 176 -16.17 2.08 -7.34
C ILE A 176 -16.25 1.62 -8.80
N LYS A 177 -17.47 1.43 -9.34
CA LYS A 177 -17.69 1.06 -10.74
C LYS A 177 -17.06 2.07 -11.71
N LEU A 178 -17.06 3.35 -11.39
CA LEU A 178 -16.45 4.40 -12.20
C LEU A 178 -14.91 4.40 -12.19
N LEU A 179 -14.27 3.65 -11.29
CA LEU A 179 -12.81 3.59 -11.23
C LEU A 179 -12.24 2.80 -12.42
N PRO A 180 -11.06 3.17 -12.93
CA PRO A 180 -10.37 2.36 -13.94
C PRO A 180 -10.08 0.95 -13.43
N VAL A 181 -10.11 -0.07 -14.31
CA VAL A 181 -9.78 -1.46 -13.94
C VAL A 181 -8.40 -1.63 -13.28
N SER A 182 -7.47 -0.69 -13.50
CA SER A 182 -6.17 -0.69 -12.83
C SER A 182 -6.22 -0.44 -11.31
N TYR A 183 -7.38 -0.08 -10.76
CA TYR A 183 -7.60 -0.04 -9.31
C TYR A 183 -7.92 -1.43 -8.74
N ILE A 184 -8.23 -2.42 -9.58
CA ILE A 184 -8.44 -3.79 -9.12
C ILE A 184 -7.11 -4.41 -8.72
N TRP A 185 -7.03 -4.91 -7.49
CA TRP A 185 -5.87 -5.65 -7.03
C TRP A 185 -5.67 -6.90 -7.89
N GLY A 186 -4.48 -7.01 -8.52
CA GLY A 186 -4.13 -8.07 -9.45
C GLY A 186 -4.13 -7.63 -10.92
N VAL A 187 -4.77 -6.50 -11.26
CA VAL A 187 -4.76 -5.98 -12.64
C VAL A 187 -3.51 -5.13 -12.88
N GLY A 188 -2.46 -5.78 -13.41
CA GLY A 188 -1.22 -5.13 -13.82
C GLY A 188 -1.30 -4.44 -15.18
N HIS A 189 -0.17 -3.88 -15.63
CA HIS A 189 -0.08 -3.16 -16.92
C HIS A 189 -0.49 -4.02 -18.13
N VAL A 190 -0.09 -5.31 -18.13
CA VAL A 190 -0.41 -6.25 -19.21
C VAL A 190 -1.91 -6.52 -19.26
N THR A 191 -2.49 -6.99 -18.16
CA THR A 191 -3.94 -7.27 -18.06
C THR A 191 -4.77 -6.03 -18.35
N LYS A 192 -4.36 -4.84 -17.87
CA LYS A 192 -5.02 -3.58 -18.20
C LYS A 192 -5.08 -3.33 -19.71
N LYS A 193 -3.97 -3.59 -20.42
CA LYS A 193 -3.90 -3.40 -21.88
C LYS A 193 -4.81 -4.38 -22.62
N GLU A 194 -4.88 -5.62 -22.15
CA GLU A 194 -5.76 -6.66 -22.70
C GLU A 194 -7.24 -6.30 -22.50
N LEU A 195 -7.64 -5.95 -21.27
CA LEU A 195 -9.00 -5.50 -20.95
C LEU A 195 -9.39 -4.28 -21.78
N LYS A 196 -8.49 -3.31 -21.92
CA LYS A 196 -8.72 -2.14 -22.76
C LYS A 196 -8.92 -2.50 -24.23
N ALA A 197 -8.20 -3.49 -24.75
CA ALA A 197 -8.39 -3.98 -26.12
C ALA A 197 -9.76 -4.65 -26.32
N MET A 198 -10.40 -5.11 -25.24
CA MET A 198 -11.77 -5.64 -25.21
C MET A 198 -12.83 -4.55 -24.98
N GLY A 199 -12.45 -3.27 -24.89
CA GLY A 199 -13.37 -2.16 -24.60
C GLY A 199 -13.73 -2.01 -23.12
N ILE A 200 -12.98 -2.66 -22.23
CA ILE A 200 -13.21 -2.62 -20.78
C ILE A 200 -12.21 -1.64 -20.16
N ASP A 201 -12.67 -0.45 -19.75
CA ASP A 201 -11.83 0.59 -19.17
C ASP A 201 -12.05 0.72 -17.65
N THR A 202 -13.27 0.48 -17.17
CA THR A 202 -13.70 0.68 -15.77
C THR A 202 -14.08 -0.63 -15.05
N ILE A 203 -14.13 -0.58 -13.72
CA ILE A 203 -14.60 -1.71 -12.91
C ILE A 203 -16.05 -2.05 -13.24
N GLY A 204 -16.88 -1.04 -13.56
CA GLY A 204 -18.26 -1.23 -14.01
C GLY A 204 -18.33 -2.00 -15.32
N ASP A 205 -17.53 -1.60 -16.32
CA ASP A 205 -17.48 -2.29 -17.62
C ASP A 205 -17.17 -3.78 -17.43
N LEU A 206 -16.23 -4.11 -16.53
CA LEU A 206 -15.86 -5.50 -16.21
C LEU A 206 -16.96 -6.23 -15.42
N ALA A 207 -17.65 -5.55 -14.52
CA ALA A 207 -18.73 -6.15 -13.74
C ALA A 207 -19.95 -6.48 -14.61
N ASP A 208 -20.16 -5.71 -15.68
CA ASP A 208 -21.30 -5.84 -16.59
C ASP A 208 -21.00 -6.78 -17.78
N THR A 209 -19.77 -7.30 -17.91
CA THR A 209 -19.47 -8.36 -18.89
C THR A 209 -20.13 -9.68 -18.49
N SER A 210 -20.96 -10.21 -19.39
CA SER A 210 -21.68 -11.49 -19.23
C SER A 210 -20.81 -12.70 -19.50
#